data_AF-A0A3C0AQQ4-F1
#
_entry.id   AF-A0A3C0AQQ4-F1
#
_cell.length_a   1.000
_cell.length_b   1.000
_cell.length_c   1.000
_cell.angle_alpha   90.00
_cell.angle_beta   90.00
_cell.angle_gamma   90.00
#
_symmetry.space_group_name_H-M   'P 1'
#
loop_
_entity.id
_entity.type
_entity.pdbx_description
1 polymer ?
#
loop_
_entity_poly.entity_id
_entity_poly.type
_entity_poly.pdbx_seq_one_letter_code
_entity_poly.pdbx_strand_id
1 'polypeptide(L)'
;AAWFAVDDVPGLAFDHPKILEMAHERLRGKVRYQPIGFELLPPKFTLRQIQHLYEVILDRPLDKRNFRKKILSMGILIELDEVETDVAHRAARLYKFDHRKYKRLTKQGFHFEI
;
A
#
# COMPACT_ATOMS: atom_id res chain seq x y z
N ALA A 1 -15.78 -19.58 5.58
CA ALA A 1 -15.34 -18.31 4.96
C ALA A 1 -14.18 -18.60 4.03
N ALA A 2 -14.06 -17.86 2.92
CA ALA A 2 -13.00 -18.03 1.92
C ALA A 2 -12.59 -16.65 1.38
N TRP A 3 -11.38 -16.56 0.82
CA TRP A 3 -10.91 -15.37 0.09
C TRP A 3 -11.35 -15.45 -1.36
N PHE A 4 -11.81 -14.33 -1.90
CA PHE A 4 -12.18 -14.16 -3.30
C PHE A 4 -11.44 -12.95 -3.86
N ALA A 5 -11.05 -13.00 -5.14
CA ALA A 5 -10.57 -11.82 -5.83
C ALA A 5 -11.74 -10.82 -5.94
N VAL A 6 -11.46 -9.53 -5.78
CA VAL A 6 -12.51 -8.49 -5.83
C VAL A 6 -13.22 -8.46 -7.20
N ASP A 7 -12.51 -8.84 -8.26
CA ASP A 7 -13.01 -8.90 -9.63
C ASP A 7 -13.69 -10.25 -9.96
N ASP A 8 -13.67 -11.21 -9.04
CA ASP A 8 -14.25 -12.56 -9.20
C ASP A 8 -14.94 -13.02 -7.90
N VAL A 9 -15.87 -12.19 -7.43
CA VAL A 9 -16.70 -12.52 -6.26
C VAL A 9 -17.93 -13.36 -6.67
N PRO A 10 -18.30 -14.39 -5.90
CA PRO A 10 -19.52 -15.14 -6.16
C PRO A 10 -20.75 -14.24 -5.93
N GLY A 11 -21.91 -14.69 -6.40
CA GLY A 11 -23.17 -13.98 -6.17
C GLY A 11 -23.37 -13.67 -4.67
N LEU A 12 -23.40 -12.38 -4.32
CA LEU A 12 -23.55 -11.92 -2.94
C LEU A 12 -25.02 -11.67 -2.62
N ALA A 13 -25.43 -11.96 -1.39
CA ALA A 13 -26.81 -11.78 -0.94
C ALA A 13 -27.20 -10.29 -0.80
N PHE A 14 -28.49 -9.99 -0.94
CA PHE A 14 -29.08 -8.67 -0.68
C PHE A 14 -28.38 -7.53 -1.44
N ASP A 15 -27.97 -6.49 -0.73
CA ASP A 15 -27.27 -5.30 -1.23
C ASP A 15 -25.74 -5.38 -1.03
N HIS A 16 -25.21 -6.54 -0.64
CA HIS A 16 -23.77 -6.75 -0.49
C HIS A 16 -22.95 -6.39 -1.73
N PRO A 17 -23.41 -6.58 -2.99
CA PRO A 17 -22.69 -6.08 -4.16
C PRO A 17 -22.46 -4.56 -4.13
N LYS A 18 -23.47 -3.79 -3.69
CA LYS A 18 -23.38 -2.32 -3.58
C LYS A 18 -22.44 -1.90 -2.46
N ILE A 19 -22.46 -2.62 -1.34
CA ILE A 19 -21.55 -2.38 -0.21
C ILE A 19 -20.10 -2.62 -0.65
N LEU A 20 -19.85 -3.71 -1.39
CA LEU A 20 -18.52 -4.05 -1.90
C LEU A 20 -18.01 -2.97 -2.87
N GLU A 21 -18.84 -2.57 -3.83
CA GLU A 21 -18.51 -1.53 -4.81
C GLU A 21 -18.17 -0.19 -4.11
N MET A 22 -19.04 0.25 -3.19
CA MET A 22 -18.81 1.47 -2.42
C MET A 22 -17.53 1.41 -1.58
N ALA A 23 -17.26 0.27 -0.93
CA ALA A 23 -16.04 0.08 -0.15
C ALA A 23 -14.79 0.13 -1.04
N HIS A 24 -14.85 -0.49 -2.21
CA HIS A 24 -13.77 -0.49 -3.19
C HIS A 24 -13.48 0.93 -3.70
N GLU A 25 -14.49 1.67 -4.13
CA GLU A 25 -14.33 3.07 -4.57
C GLU A 25 -13.76 3.97 -3.46
N ARG A 26 -14.25 3.80 -2.23
CA ARG A 26 -13.75 4.54 -1.07
C ARG A 26 -12.29 4.22 -0.77
N LEU A 27 -11.88 2.96 -0.91
CA LEU A 27 -10.49 2.55 -0.74
C LEU A 27 -9.60 3.22 -1.81
N ARG A 28 -10.00 3.16 -3.09
CA ARG A 28 -9.29 3.81 -4.21
C ARG A 28 -9.14 5.32 -4.01
N GLY A 29 -10.19 5.99 -3.53
CA GLY A 29 -10.17 7.42 -3.26
C GLY A 29 -9.21 7.79 -2.13
N LYS A 30 -9.19 7.00 -1.05
CA LYS A 30 -8.38 7.34 0.13
C LYS A 30 -6.90 6.97 0.02
N VAL A 31 -6.56 5.87 -0.66
CA VAL A 31 -5.16 5.40 -0.75
C VAL A 31 -4.24 6.44 -1.40
N ARG A 32 -4.78 7.34 -2.22
CA ARG A 32 -4.02 8.43 -2.86
C ARG A 32 -3.54 9.47 -1.87
N TYR A 33 -4.30 9.72 -0.80
CA TYR A 33 -4.11 10.87 0.09
C TYR A 33 -3.91 10.48 1.57
N GLN A 34 -3.98 9.19 1.86
CA GLN A 34 -3.72 8.63 3.18
C GLN A 34 -2.79 7.43 2.99
N PRO A 35 -1.86 7.17 3.91
CA PRO A 35 -1.00 5.99 3.91
C PRO A 35 -1.80 4.75 4.33
N ILE A 36 -2.95 4.52 3.69
CA ILE A 36 -3.73 3.31 3.84
C ILE A 36 -3.03 2.25 2.99
N GLY A 37 -2.88 1.06 3.56
CA GLY A 37 -2.27 -0.07 2.86
C GLY A 37 -0.97 -0.55 3.46
N PHE A 38 -0.32 0.23 4.33
CA PHE A 38 0.76 -0.32 5.16
C PHE A 38 0.24 -1.44 6.08
N GLU A 39 -1.04 -1.39 6.45
CA GLU A 39 -1.74 -2.42 7.21
C GLU A 39 -2.00 -3.70 6.39
N LEU A 40 -1.95 -3.61 5.06
CA LEU A 40 -2.11 -4.73 4.13
C LEU A 40 -0.76 -5.38 3.78
N LEU A 41 0.35 -4.78 4.21
CA LEU A 41 1.70 -5.31 4.03
C LEU A 41 2.15 -6.07 5.28
N PRO A 42 3.09 -7.02 5.13
CA PRO A 42 3.79 -7.56 6.29
C PRO A 42 4.50 -6.45 7.08
N PRO A 43 4.83 -6.66 8.37
CA PRO A 43 5.52 -5.65 9.18
C PRO A 43 6.85 -5.16 8.61
N LYS A 44 7.49 -5.96 7.76
CA LYS A 44 8.69 -5.66 6.99
C LYS A 44 8.37 -5.93 5.52
N PHE A 45 8.60 -4.96 4.66
CA PHE A 45 8.23 -5.07 3.25
C PHE A 45 9.27 -4.39 2.35
N THR A 46 9.25 -4.72 1.07
CA THR A 46 10.10 -4.07 0.07
C THR A 46 9.37 -2.93 -0.64
N LEU A 47 10.14 -2.05 -1.27
CA LEU A 47 9.59 -1.02 -2.15
C LEU A 47 8.79 -1.61 -3.32
N ARG A 48 9.09 -2.85 -3.73
CA ARG A 48 8.33 -3.56 -4.76
C ARG A 48 6.94 -3.95 -4.24
N GLN A 49 6.85 -4.49 -3.03
CA GLN A 49 5.58 -4.92 -2.45
C GLN A 49 4.62 -3.74 -2.24
N ILE A 50 5.10 -2.62 -1.70
CA ILE A 50 4.26 -1.43 -1.56
C ILE A 50 3.89 -0.81 -2.91
N GLN A 51 4.79 -0.80 -3.90
CA GLN A 51 4.44 -0.35 -5.25
C GLN A 51 3.32 -1.22 -5.83
N HIS A 52 3.48 -2.54 -5.78
CA HIS A 52 2.50 -3.48 -6.29
C HIS A 52 1.14 -3.33 -5.60
N LEU A 53 1.13 -3.15 -4.27
CA LEU A 53 -0.10 -2.88 -3.53
C LEU A 53 -0.84 -1.65 -4.06
N TYR A 54 -0.11 -0.54 -4.27
CA TYR A 54 -0.73 0.69 -4.79
C TYR A 54 -1.19 0.54 -6.23
N GLU A 55 -0.45 -0.20 -7.06
CA GLU A 55 -0.86 -0.49 -8.45
C GLU A 55 -2.16 -1.31 -8.49
N VAL A 56 -2.28 -2.32 -7.62
CA VAL A 56 -3.48 -3.16 -7.50
C VAL A 56 -4.67 -2.35 -6.99
N ILE A 57 -4.50 -1.54 -5.94
CA ILE A 57 -5.60 -0.72 -5.42
C ILE A 57 -6.00 0.34 -6.44
N LEU A 58 -5.06 1.01 -7.08
CA LEU A 58 -5.35 2.10 -8.03
C LEU A 58 -5.75 1.61 -9.42
N ASP A 59 -5.70 0.30 -9.66
CA ASP A 59 -5.98 -0.34 -10.95
C ASP A 59 -5.21 0.28 -12.11
N ARG A 60 -3.92 0.58 -11.89
CA ARG A 60 -3.03 1.15 -12.90
C ARG A 60 -1.56 0.92 -12.57
N PRO A 61 -0.68 0.78 -13.57
CA PRO A 61 0.76 0.73 -13.33
C PRO A 61 1.28 2.09 -12.82
N LEU A 62 2.29 2.06 -11.97
CA LEU A 62 2.99 3.24 -11.49
C LEU A 62 4.43 3.24 -12.01
N ASP A 63 4.93 4.41 -12.39
CA ASP A 63 6.34 4.51 -12.78
C ASP A 63 7.23 4.18 -11.58
N LYS A 64 8.03 3.14 -11.72
CA LYS A 64 8.89 2.59 -10.67
C LYS A 64 9.84 3.64 -10.10
N ARG A 65 10.42 4.50 -10.93
CA ARG A 65 11.43 5.49 -10.49
C ARG A 65 10.77 6.62 -9.72
N ASN A 66 9.69 7.18 -10.27
CA ASN A 66 8.94 8.27 -9.67
C ASN A 66 8.28 7.83 -8.36
N PHE A 67 7.65 6.65 -8.34
CA PHE A 67 7.04 6.10 -7.13
C PHE A 67 8.07 5.93 -6.02
N ARG A 68 9.20 5.27 -6.30
CA ARG A 68 10.28 5.06 -5.32
C ARG A 68 10.85 6.38 -4.82
N LYS A 69 11.12 7.32 -5.72
CA LYS A 69 11.62 8.66 -5.35
C LYS A 69 10.61 9.35 -4.43
N LYS A 70 9.32 9.32 -4.77
CA LYS A 70 8.25 9.98 -4.01
C LYS A 70 8.10 9.37 -2.62
N ILE A 71 7.89 8.06 -2.50
CA ILE A 71 7.66 7.40 -1.20
C ILE A 71 8.86 7.52 -0.26
N LEU A 72 10.10 7.43 -0.78
CA LEU A 72 11.31 7.62 0.03
C LEU A 72 11.46 9.08 0.47
N SER A 73 11.14 10.04 -0.40
CA SER A 73 11.25 11.48 -0.07
C SER A 73 10.30 11.92 1.04
N MET A 74 9.19 11.21 1.26
CA MET A 74 8.28 11.47 2.39
C MET A 74 8.94 11.20 3.74
N GLY A 75 10.01 10.39 3.77
CA GLY A 75 10.75 10.08 4.98
C GLY A 75 9.96 9.30 6.03
N ILE A 76 8.84 8.67 5.65
CA ILE A 76 7.95 7.88 6.54
C ILE A 76 8.31 6.38 6.56
N LEU A 77 9.41 6.00 5.90
CA LEU A 77 9.94 4.63 5.88
C LEU A 77 11.23 4.55 6.67
N ILE A 78 11.38 3.50 7.46
CA ILE A 78 12.62 3.12 8.13
C ILE A 78 13.29 2.06 7.26
N GLU A 79 14.47 2.35 6.74
CA GLU A 79 15.32 1.35 6.10
C GLU A 79 15.91 0.42 7.17
N LEU A 80 15.77 -0.88 6.97
CA LEU A 80 16.29 -1.90 7.90
C LEU A 80 17.62 -2.43 7.37
N ASP A 81 18.52 -2.85 8.25
CA ASP A 81 19.72 -3.59 7.83
C ASP A 81 19.41 -5.07 7.52
N GLU A 82 18.30 -5.30 6.83
CA GLU A 82 17.79 -6.60 6.45
C GLU A 82 17.41 -6.58 4.96
N VAL A 83 17.52 -7.73 4.32
CA VAL A 83 17.10 -7.95 2.93
C VAL A 83 16.13 -9.13 2.86
N GLU A 84 15.33 -9.20 1.80
CA GLU A 84 14.47 -10.38 1.53
C GLU A 84 15.29 -11.67 1.58
N THR A 85 14.78 -12.67 2.29
CA THR A 85 15.33 -14.03 2.29
C THR A 85 14.62 -14.90 1.25
N ASP A 86 15.25 -16.01 0.88
CA ASP A 86 14.64 -17.04 0.03
C ASP A 86 14.15 -16.56 -1.36
N VAL A 87 14.88 -15.61 -1.96
CA VAL A 87 14.61 -15.11 -3.31
C VAL A 87 15.69 -15.53 -4.29
N ALA A 88 15.28 -16.00 -5.47
CA ALA A 88 16.18 -16.41 -6.56
C ALA A 88 16.86 -15.24 -7.29
N HIS A 89 16.45 -14.01 -6.98
CA HIS A 89 16.99 -12.78 -7.58
C HIS A 89 17.72 -11.95 -6.53
N ARG A 90 18.27 -10.80 -6.94
CA ARG A 90 18.91 -9.87 -6.00
C ARG A 90 17.97 -9.52 -4.85
N ALA A 91 18.36 -9.91 -3.64
CA ALA A 91 17.62 -9.63 -2.41
C ALA A 91 17.37 -8.13 -2.26
N ALA A 92 16.10 -7.75 -2.09
CA ALA A 92 15.71 -6.36 -1.92
C ALA A 92 15.79 -5.95 -0.46
N ARG A 93 16.20 -4.70 -0.22
CA ARG A 93 16.25 -4.08 1.10
C ARG A 93 14.84 -4.01 1.71
N LEU A 94 14.73 -4.35 2.99
CA LEU A 94 13.48 -4.29 3.75
C LEU A 94 13.29 -2.93 4.41
N TYR A 95 12.02 -2.52 4.49
CA TYR A 95 11.57 -1.29 5.10
C TYR A 95 10.45 -1.56 6.10
N LYS A 96 10.27 -0.63 7.04
CA LYS A 96 9.14 -0.60 7.96
C LYS A 96 8.48 0.77 7.95
N PHE A 97 7.16 0.82 8.11
CA PHE A 97 6.44 2.08 8.20
C PHE A 97 6.64 2.77 9.56
N ASP A 98 7.05 4.04 9.53
CA ASP A 98 7.24 4.86 10.73
C ASP A 98 5.95 5.60 11.09
N HIS A 99 5.06 4.90 11.79
CA HIS A 99 3.81 5.46 12.30
C HIS A 99 4.02 6.69 13.19
N ARG A 100 5.11 6.72 13.97
CA ARG A 100 5.40 7.84 14.89
C ARG A 100 5.79 9.09 14.11
N LYS A 101 6.68 8.95 13.13
CA LYS A 101 7.11 10.05 12.27
C LYS A 101 5.98 10.53 11.38
N TYR A 102 5.20 9.63 10.79
CA TYR A 102 4.01 10.01 10.03
C TYR A 102 3.04 10.85 10.88
N LYS A 103 2.66 10.37 12.07
CA LYS A 103 1.76 11.11 12.97
C LYS A 103 2.30 12.49 13.36
N ARG A 104 3.61 12.63 13.55
CA ARG A 104 4.26 13.92 13.80
C ARG A 104 4.20 14.83 12.58
N LEU A 105 4.54 14.33 11.40
CA LEU A 105 4.53 15.09 10.16
C LEU A 105 3.12 15.57 9.81
N THR A 106 2.10 14.72 9.95
CA THR A 106 0.70 15.11 9.70
C THR A 106 0.26 16.26 10.62
N LYS A 107 0.67 16.26 11.90
CA LYS A 107 0.42 17.38 12.82
C LYS A 107 1.14 18.68 12.41
N GLN A 108 2.19 18.58 11.61
CA GLN A 108 2.97 19.70 11.08
C GLN A 108 2.51 20.13 9.68
N GLY A 109 1.37 19.62 9.19
CA GLY A 109 0.82 19.98 7.89
C GLY A 109 1.33 19.14 6.72
N PHE A 110 2.02 18.02 6.97
CA PHE A 110 2.38 17.07 5.92
C PHE A 110 1.13 16.50 5.24
N HIS A 111 1.11 16.59 3.92
CA HIS A 111 0.11 15.95 3.08
C HIS A 111 0.70 14.71 2.41
N PHE A 112 0.07 13.56 2.64
CA PHE A 112 0.43 12.34 1.93
C PHE A 112 -0.19 12.38 0.54
N GLU A 113 0.59 12.10 -0.50
CA GLU A 113 0.10 12.04 -1.87
C GLU A 113 0.92 11.03 -2.67
N ILE A 114 0.29 10.08 -3.36
CA ILE A 114 0.95 9.12 -4.27
C ILE A 114 0.56 9.34 -5.72
#